data_AF-A0A942DKS3-F1
#
_entry.id   AF-A0A942DKS3-F1
#
_cell.length_a   1.000
_cell.length_b   1.000
_cell.length_c   1.000
_cell.angle_alpha   90.00
_cell.angle_beta   90.00
_cell.angle_gamma   90.00
#
_symmetry.space_group_name_H-M   'P 1'
#
loop_
_entity.id
_entity.type
_entity.pdbx_description
1 polymer ?
#
loop_
_entity_poly.entity_id
_entity_poly.type
_entity_poly.pdbx_seq_one_letter_code
_entity_poly.pdbx_strand_id
1 'polypeptide(L)'
;MFDVNLTLVIFVGMFLGFMALLNEMVLKPVGKVLEQRKAIIRDNIDAAASARARANEVVTQYQARLHAANAEAQALITETTTSAEKSRAAEMKKVHDKGQAEIQAAREKLSAERVVLIEQLVDQEKVLVESITKKLIGDNATVSLDSGTIKRALEEAR
;
A
#
# COMPACT_ATOMS: atom_id res chain seq x y z
N MET A 1 109.28 -3.10 10.76
CA MET A 1 109.11 -3.57 9.36
C MET A 1 108.17 -4.76 9.46
N PHE A 2 106.93 -4.66 8.94
CA PHE A 2 106.00 -5.78 9.00
C PHE A 2 106.46 -6.82 7.99
N ASP A 3 107.03 -7.93 8.44
CA ASP A 3 107.25 -9.08 7.58
C ASP A 3 105.89 -9.70 7.28
N VAL A 4 105.39 -9.42 6.07
CA VAL A 4 104.18 -10.05 5.53
C VAL A 4 104.51 -11.53 5.32
N ASN A 5 104.29 -12.30 6.39
CA ASN A 5 104.51 -13.73 6.39
C ASN A 5 103.37 -14.46 5.67
N LEU A 6 103.70 -15.52 4.94
CA LEU A 6 102.76 -16.40 4.24
C LEU A 6 101.59 -16.84 5.14
N THR A 7 101.84 -17.03 6.43
CA THR A 7 100.83 -17.33 7.46
C THR A 7 99.73 -16.27 7.54
N LEU A 8 100.06 -14.98 7.47
CA LEU A 8 99.08 -13.89 7.54
C LEU A 8 98.16 -13.90 6.32
N VAL A 9 98.71 -14.17 5.13
CA VAL A 9 97.92 -14.30 3.89
C VAL A 9 96.96 -15.51 3.97
N ILE A 10 97.42 -16.64 4.51
CA ILE A 10 96.58 -17.83 4.72
C ILE A 10 95.44 -17.54 5.72
N PHE A 11 95.73 -16.86 6.83
CA PHE A 11 94.69 -16.49 7.82
C PHE A 11 93.64 -15.55 7.23
N VAL A 12 94.05 -14.55 6.44
CA VAL A 12 93.12 -13.64 5.76
C VAL A 12 92.26 -14.41 4.75
N GLY A 13 92.86 -15.32 3.98
CA GLY A 13 92.11 -16.18 3.06
C GLY A 13 91.08 -17.06 3.76
N MET A 14 91.46 -17.67 4.89
CA MET A 14 90.55 -18.50 5.69
C MET A 14 89.42 -17.67 6.32
N PHE A 15 89.72 -16.46 6.80
CA PHE A 15 88.72 -15.54 7.34
C PHE A 15 87.72 -15.10 6.26
N LEU A 16 88.19 -14.73 5.08
CA LEU A 16 87.33 -14.38 3.95
C LEU A 16 86.49 -15.58 3.48
N GLY A 17 87.07 -16.78 3.45
CA GLY A 17 86.36 -18.02 3.13
C GLY A 17 85.26 -18.34 4.15
N PHE A 18 85.56 -18.21 5.44
CA PHE A 18 84.57 -18.35 6.51
C PHE A 18 83.47 -17.29 6.41
N MET A 19 83.83 -16.04 6.12
CA MET A 19 82.84 -14.96 6.00
C MET A 19 81.92 -15.14 4.78
N ALA A 20 82.46 -15.65 3.67
CA ALA A 20 81.66 -16.04 2.51
C ALA A 20 80.70 -17.19 2.85
N LEU A 21 81.19 -18.22 3.57
CA LEU A 21 80.36 -19.33 4.03
C LEU A 21 79.25 -18.85 4.97
N LEU A 22 79.56 -17.95 5.91
CA LEU A 22 78.60 -17.39 6.86
C LEU A 22 77.54 -16.53 6.15
N ASN A 23 77.94 -15.75 5.14
CA ASN A 23 77.01 -14.94 4.35
C ASN A 23 75.98 -15.83 3.61
N GLU A 24 76.46 -16.91 2.98
CA GLU A 24 75.60 -17.85 2.27
C GLU A 24 74.71 -18.66 3.22
N MET A 25 75.27 -19.12 4.35
CA MET A 25 74.60 -20.06 5.26
C MET A 25 73.71 -19.37 6.31
N VAL A 26 73.96 -18.11 6.66
CA VAL A 26 73.23 -17.42 7.76
C VAL A 26 72.49 -16.17 7.27
N LEU A 27 73.15 -15.26 6.55
CA LEU A 27 72.54 -13.98 6.14
C LEU A 27 71.37 -14.19 5.18
N LYS A 28 71.56 -15.03 4.15
CA LYS A 28 70.51 -15.34 3.18
C LYS A 28 69.26 -15.99 3.80
N PRO A 29 69.34 -17.08 4.59
CA PRO A 29 68.14 -17.66 5.18
C PRO A 29 67.45 -16.73 6.19
N VAL A 30 68.20 -15.97 6.99
CA VAL A 30 67.60 -14.99 7.92
C VAL A 30 66.87 -13.87 7.15
N GLY A 31 67.48 -13.35 6.08
CA GLY A 31 66.83 -12.37 5.20
C GLY A 31 65.55 -12.90 4.57
N LYS A 32 65.55 -14.15 4.09
CA LYS A 32 64.36 -14.81 3.54
C LYS A 32 63.23 -14.93 4.57
N VAL A 33 63.54 -15.35 5.80
CA VAL A 33 62.54 -15.48 6.87
C VAL A 33 61.96 -14.12 7.25
N LEU A 34 62.79 -13.08 7.31
CA LEU A 34 62.33 -11.71 7.59
C LEU A 34 61.38 -11.20 6.50
N GLU A 35 61.73 -11.38 5.22
CA GLU A 35 60.84 -11.00 4.12
C GLU A 35 59.55 -11.80 4.11
N GLN A 36 59.62 -13.12 4.35
CA GLN A 36 58.42 -13.96 4.46
C GLN A 36 57.50 -13.49 5.59
N ARG A 37 58.06 -13.15 6.77
CA ARG A 37 57.27 -12.61 7.89
C ARG A 37 56.63 -11.27 7.54
N LYS A 38 57.38 -10.36 6.91
CA LYS A 38 56.83 -9.06 6.47
C LYS A 38 55.70 -9.26 5.47
N ALA A 39 55.86 -10.15 4.50
CA ALA A 39 54.83 -10.48 3.52
C ALA A 39 53.56 -11.02 4.21
N ILE A 40 53.70 -12.02 5.08
CA ILE A 40 52.56 -12.59 5.84
C ILE A 40 51.84 -11.52 6.67
N ILE A 41 52.59 -10.63 7.35
CA ILE A 41 51.98 -9.57 8.15
C ILE A 41 51.21 -8.59 7.27
N ARG A 42 51.81 -8.16 6.14
CA ARG A 42 51.15 -7.27 5.19
C ARG A 42 49.89 -7.91 4.63
N ASP A 43 49.98 -9.15 4.16
CA ASP A 43 48.85 -9.87 3.58
C ASP A 43 47.72 -10.05 4.60
N ASN A 44 48.04 -10.35 5.86
CA ASN A 44 47.04 -10.45 6.92
C ASN A 44 46.37 -9.11 7.22
N ILE A 45 47.12 -8.01 7.22
CA ILE A 45 46.57 -6.66 7.43
C ILE A 45 45.65 -6.28 6.27
N ASP A 46 46.07 -6.51 5.03
CA ASP A 46 45.29 -6.21 3.83
C ASP A 46 44.02 -7.09 3.76
N ALA A 47 44.14 -8.38 4.10
CA ALA A 47 43.01 -9.29 4.20
C ALA A 47 42.02 -8.86 5.28
N ALA A 48 42.50 -8.45 6.47
CA ALA A 48 41.67 -7.94 7.55
C ALA A 48 40.97 -6.63 7.17
N ALA A 49 41.68 -5.70 6.51
CA ALA A 49 41.11 -4.46 6.00
C ALA A 49 40.02 -4.73 4.95
N SER A 50 40.28 -5.63 3.99
CA SER A 50 39.31 -6.06 2.99
C SER A 50 38.09 -6.74 3.62
N ALA A 51 38.29 -7.63 4.60
CA ALA A 51 37.20 -8.29 5.31
C ALA A 51 36.33 -7.28 6.06
N ARG A 52 36.95 -6.28 6.73
CA ARG A 52 36.22 -5.20 7.40
C ARG A 52 35.45 -4.32 6.41
N ALA A 53 36.06 -3.98 5.27
CA ALA A 53 35.39 -3.19 4.24
C ALA A 53 34.17 -3.93 3.67
N ARG A 54 34.32 -5.22 3.34
CA ARG A 54 33.21 -6.07 2.88
C ARG A 54 32.12 -6.23 3.93
N ALA A 55 32.48 -6.42 5.20
CA ALA A 55 31.50 -6.48 6.28
C ALA A 55 30.69 -5.19 6.41
N ASN A 56 31.37 -4.03 6.37
CA ASN A 56 30.70 -2.74 6.39
C ASN A 56 29.78 -2.55 5.18
N GLU A 57 30.24 -2.91 3.98
CA GLU A 57 29.43 -2.84 2.77
C GLU A 57 28.16 -3.70 2.88
N VAL A 58 28.28 -4.94 3.35
CA VAL A 58 27.13 -5.83 3.56
C VAL A 58 26.16 -5.25 4.59
N VAL A 59 26.66 -4.66 5.68
CA VAL A 59 25.81 -4.00 6.69
C VAL A 59 25.09 -2.80 6.09
N THR A 60 25.78 -1.94 5.34
CA THR A 60 25.17 -0.79 4.67
C THR A 60 24.11 -1.22 3.65
N GLN A 61 24.39 -2.24 2.84
CA GLN A 61 23.42 -2.79 1.89
C GLN A 61 22.22 -3.39 2.61
N TYR A 62 22.43 -4.10 3.72
CA TYR A 62 21.36 -4.67 4.52
C TYR A 62 20.46 -3.58 5.13
N GLN A 63 21.06 -2.54 5.72
CA GLN A 63 20.33 -1.39 6.25
C GLN A 63 19.53 -0.68 5.15
N ALA A 64 20.14 -0.46 3.98
CA ALA A 64 19.45 0.15 2.84
C ALA A 64 18.25 -0.69 2.38
N ARG A 65 18.39 -2.02 2.28
CA ARG A 65 17.29 -2.94 1.96
C ARG A 65 16.19 -2.90 3.00
N LEU A 66 16.54 -2.84 4.28
CA LEU A 66 15.56 -2.78 5.37
C LEU A 66 14.78 -1.47 5.34
N HIS A 67 15.45 -0.34 5.10
CA HIS A 67 14.78 0.95 4.90
C HIS A 67 13.87 0.95 3.68
N ALA A 68 14.32 0.42 2.55
CA ALA A 68 13.53 0.32 1.33
C ALA A 68 12.27 -0.55 1.54
N ALA A 69 12.43 -1.74 2.15
CA ALA A 69 11.32 -2.64 2.45
C ALA A 69 10.29 -2.01 3.38
N ASN A 70 10.73 -1.29 4.42
CA ASN A 70 9.84 -0.56 5.32
C ASN A 70 9.09 0.57 4.60
N ALA A 71 9.76 1.31 3.71
CA ALA A 71 9.14 2.36 2.93
C ALA A 71 8.10 1.80 1.95
N GLU A 72 8.42 0.69 1.28
CA GLU A 72 7.51 0.00 0.37
C GLU A 72 6.28 -0.57 1.10
N ALA A 73 6.49 -1.20 2.27
CA ALA A 73 5.40 -1.69 3.10
C ALA A 73 4.48 -0.54 3.56
N GLN A 74 5.04 0.59 4.00
CA GLN A 74 4.24 1.74 4.41
C GLN A 74 3.47 2.35 3.23
N ALA A 75 4.10 2.42 2.04
CA ALA A 75 3.44 2.87 0.82
C ALA A 75 2.27 1.95 0.45
N LEU A 76 2.48 0.63 0.48
CA LEU A 76 1.45 -0.37 0.19
C LEU A 76 0.28 -0.29 1.17
N ILE A 77 0.56 -0.16 2.47
CA ILE A 77 -0.48 0.01 3.50
C ILE A 77 -1.29 1.27 3.19
N THR A 78 -0.61 2.39 2.95
CA THR A 78 -1.26 3.69 2.67
C THR A 78 -2.10 3.63 1.40
N GLU A 79 -1.60 3.02 0.33
CA GLU A 79 -2.34 2.85 -0.92
C GLU A 79 -3.56 1.95 -0.72
N THR A 80 -3.39 0.83 -0.02
CA THR A 80 -4.47 -0.13 0.25
C THR A 80 -5.56 0.50 1.10
N THR A 81 -5.20 1.22 2.17
CA THR A 81 -6.19 1.91 3.03
C THR A 81 -6.91 3.00 2.26
N THR A 82 -6.18 3.84 1.51
CA THR A 82 -6.77 4.90 0.68
C THR A 82 -7.74 4.32 -0.36
N SER A 83 -7.35 3.23 -1.02
CA SER A 83 -8.18 2.55 -2.02
C SER A 83 -9.42 1.92 -1.39
N ALA A 84 -9.27 1.27 -0.22
CA ALA A 84 -10.37 0.69 0.53
C ALA A 84 -11.37 1.77 1.00
N GLU A 85 -10.88 2.89 1.52
CA GLU A 85 -11.70 4.04 1.91
C GLU A 85 -12.47 4.62 0.71
N LYS A 86 -11.78 4.79 -0.44
CA LYS A 86 -12.40 5.26 -1.68
C LYS A 86 -13.48 4.31 -2.19
N SER A 87 -13.22 3.01 -2.16
CA SER A 87 -14.19 1.98 -2.54
C SER A 87 -15.40 1.99 -1.60
N ARG A 88 -15.16 2.05 -0.28
CA ARG A 88 -16.20 2.15 0.74
C ARG A 88 -17.06 3.40 0.55
N ALA A 89 -16.45 4.56 0.31
CA ALA A 89 -17.16 5.80 0.06
C ALA A 89 -18.01 5.73 -1.23
N ALA A 90 -17.47 5.12 -2.29
CA ALA A 90 -18.19 4.92 -3.54
C ALA A 90 -19.39 3.97 -3.37
N GLU A 91 -19.23 2.87 -2.63
CA GLU A 91 -20.32 1.93 -2.38
C GLU A 91 -21.39 2.53 -1.47
N MET A 92 -21.00 3.25 -0.41
CA MET A 92 -21.94 3.99 0.44
C MET A 92 -22.74 5.02 -0.36
N LYS A 93 -22.08 5.74 -1.29
CA LYS A 93 -22.78 6.67 -2.18
C LYS A 93 -23.78 5.94 -3.08
N LYS A 94 -23.39 4.83 -3.69
CA LYS A 94 -24.31 4.02 -4.52
C LYS A 94 -25.52 3.51 -3.73
N VAL A 95 -25.30 3.02 -2.51
CA VAL A 95 -26.38 2.56 -1.63
C VAL A 95 -27.31 3.72 -1.28
N HIS A 96 -26.74 4.89 -0.96
CA HIS A 96 -27.53 6.08 -0.68
C HIS A 96 -28.35 6.53 -1.89
N ASP A 97 -27.74 6.61 -3.06
CA ASP A 97 -28.40 7.03 -4.31
C ASP A 97 -29.53 6.06 -4.68
N LYS A 98 -29.29 4.74 -4.55
CA LYS A 98 -30.33 3.72 -4.76
C LYS A 98 -31.48 3.85 -3.77
N GLY A 99 -31.18 4.03 -2.48
CA GLY A 99 -32.22 4.21 -1.45
C GLY A 99 -33.06 5.46 -1.69
N GLN A 100 -32.44 6.57 -2.11
CA GLN A 100 -33.19 7.77 -2.50
C GLN A 100 -34.07 7.55 -3.73
N ALA A 101 -33.55 6.87 -4.76
CA ALA A 101 -34.32 6.55 -5.96
C ALA A 101 -35.51 5.63 -5.64
N GLU A 102 -35.34 4.65 -4.74
CA GLU A 102 -36.40 3.73 -4.31
C GLU A 102 -37.49 4.46 -3.51
N ILE A 103 -37.10 5.36 -2.59
CA ILE A 103 -38.05 6.22 -1.85
C ILE A 103 -38.84 7.11 -2.82
N GLN A 104 -38.17 7.69 -3.81
CA GLN A 104 -38.81 8.54 -4.81
C GLN A 104 -39.82 7.74 -5.66
N ALA A 105 -39.42 6.56 -6.13
CA ALA A 105 -40.30 5.65 -6.87
C ALA A 105 -41.51 5.19 -6.03
N ALA A 106 -41.31 4.90 -4.73
CA ALA A 106 -42.39 4.55 -3.82
C ALA A 106 -43.36 5.72 -3.60
N ARG A 107 -42.87 6.95 -3.49
CA ARG A 107 -43.70 8.17 -3.39
C ARG A 107 -44.54 8.39 -4.64
N GLU A 108 -43.96 8.17 -5.82
CA GLU A 108 -44.68 8.28 -7.10
C GLU A 108 -45.76 7.21 -7.25
N LYS A 109 -45.48 5.96 -6.84
CA LYS A 109 -46.50 4.91 -6.81
C LYS A 109 -47.64 5.24 -5.84
N LEU A 110 -47.30 5.72 -4.64
CA LEU A 110 -48.28 6.08 -3.62
C LEU A 110 -49.17 7.25 -4.07
N SER A 111 -48.60 8.26 -4.76
CA SER A 111 -49.40 9.36 -5.29
C SER A 111 -50.34 8.90 -6.40
N ALA A 112 -49.89 8.00 -7.28
CA ALA A 112 -50.72 7.39 -8.32
C ALA A 112 -51.87 6.55 -7.72
N GLU A 113 -51.58 5.68 -6.75
CA GLU A 113 -52.61 4.90 -6.04
C GLU A 113 -53.63 5.79 -5.32
N ARG A 114 -53.17 6.90 -4.73
CA ARG A 114 -54.06 7.85 -4.05
C ARG A 114 -55.06 8.49 -5.01
N VAL A 115 -54.63 8.83 -6.23
CA VAL A 115 -55.53 9.37 -7.26
C VAL A 115 -56.59 8.34 -7.65
N VAL A 116 -56.17 7.08 -7.90
CA VAL A 116 -57.10 5.99 -8.25
C VAL A 116 -58.11 5.72 -7.13
N LEU A 117 -57.65 5.70 -5.86
CA LEU A 117 -58.53 5.50 -4.71
C LEU A 117 -59.55 6.63 -4.54
N ILE A 118 -59.16 7.89 -4.78
CA ILE A 118 -60.09 9.02 -4.73
C ILE A 118 -61.16 8.87 -5.83
N GLU A 119 -60.77 8.50 -7.04
CA GLU A 119 -61.71 8.29 -8.14
C GLU A 119 -62.72 7.18 -7.83
N GLN A 120 -62.26 6.06 -7.25
CA GLN A 120 -63.13 4.98 -6.78
C GLN A 120 -64.07 5.38 -5.65
N LEU A 121 -63.62 6.21 -4.70
CA LEU A 121 -64.47 6.72 -3.62
C LEU A 121 -65.58 7.63 -4.17
N VAL A 122 -65.27 8.50 -5.14
CA VAL A 122 -66.27 9.36 -5.80
C VAL A 122 -67.31 8.52 -6.54
N ASP A 123 -66.90 7.47 -7.26
CA ASP A 123 -67.83 6.57 -7.93
C ASP A 123 -68.73 5.81 -6.92
N GLN A 124 -68.17 5.32 -5.82
CA GLN A 124 -68.95 4.65 -4.77
C GLN A 124 -69.94 5.62 -4.09
N GLU A 125 -69.50 6.84 -3.81
CA GLU A 125 -70.36 7.87 -3.23
C GLU A 125 -71.52 8.22 -4.17
N LYS A 126 -71.25 8.35 -5.47
CA LYS A 126 -72.28 8.59 -6.49
C LYS A 126 -73.34 7.49 -6.51
N VAL A 127 -72.93 6.22 -6.47
CA VAL A 127 -73.85 5.07 -6.38
C VAL A 127 -74.66 5.10 -5.08
N LEU A 128 -74.04 5.49 -3.96
CA LEU A 128 -74.72 5.60 -2.67
C LEU A 128 -75.78 6.70 -2.68
N VAL A 129 -75.44 7.87 -3.23
CA VAL A 129 -76.36 9.01 -3.39
C VAL A 129 -77.51 8.63 -4.31
N GLU A 130 -77.25 8.01 -5.47
CA GLU A 130 -78.31 7.52 -6.36
C GLU A 130 -79.23 6.51 -5.66
N SER A 131 -78.68 5.60 -4.84
CA SER A 131 -79.47 4.62 -4.07
C SER A 131 -80.33 5.29 -2.99
N ILE A 132 -79.80 6.28 -2.28
CA ILE A 132 -80.54 7.07 -1.27
C ILE A 132 -81.65 7.87 -1.95
N THR A 133 -81.35 8.56 -3.06
CA THR A 133 -82.33 9.33 -3.84
C THR A 133 -83.42 8.42 -4.39
N LYS A 134 -83.07 7.22 -4.87
CA LYS A 134 -84.04 6.21 -5.33
C LYS A 134 -84.93 5.70 -4.19
N LYS A 135 -84.38 5.54 -2.98
CA LYS A 135 -85.13 5.14 -1.77
C LYS A 135 -86.01 6.24 -1.19
N LEU A 136 -85.60 7.51 -1.29
CA LEU A 136 -86.32 8.66 -0.72
C LEU A 136 -87.37 9.25 -1.66
N ILE A 137 -87.10 9.28 -2.98
CA ILE A 137 -87.95 9.97 -3.96
C ILE A 137 -88.86 8.98 -4.72
N GLY A 138 -88.53 7.69 -4.73
CA GLY A 138 -89.40 6.63 -5.28
C GLY A 138 -89.48 6.66 -6.80
N ASP A 139 -88.68 5.81 -7.45
CA ASP A 139 -88.65 5.35 -8.86
C ASP A 139 -88.97 6.29 -10.04
N ASN A 140 -89.37 7.55 -9.86
CA ASN A 140 -89.78 8.46 -10.94
C ASN A 140 -89.41 9.93 -10.64
N ALA A 141 -88.15 10.33 -10.81
CA ALA A 141 -87.78 11.70 -11.21
C ALA A 141 -86.29 11.79 -11.61
N THR A 142 -86.05 12.20 -12.86
CA THR A 142 -84.73 12.55 -13.39
C THR A 142 -84.26 13.88 -12.78
N VAL A 143 -83.21 13.84 -11.96
CA VAL A 143 -82.49 15.05 -11.52
C VAL A 143 -81.10 15.04 -12.14
N SER A 144 -80.88 15.94 -13.10
CA SER A 144 -79.58 16.18 -13.72
C SER A 144 -78.65 16.87 -12.72
N LEU A 145 -77.76 16.11 -12.10
CA LEU A 145 -76.64 16.65 -11.33
C LEU A 145 -75.47 16.91 -12.30
N ASP A 146 -75.35 18.17 -12.70
CA ASP A 146 -74.28 18.64 -13.58
C ASP A 146 -72.91 18.54 -12.89
N SER A 147 -72.00 17.82 -13.56
CA SER A 147 -70.62 17.52 -13.16
C SER A 147 -69.72 18.74 -12.84
N GLY A 148 -70.18 19.96 -13.14
CA GLY A 148 -69.46 21.21 -12.84
C GLY A 148 -69.50 21.66 -11.37
N THR A 149 -70.59 21.40 -10.65
CA THR A 149 -70.74 21.85 -9.24
C THR A 149 -69.94 21.00 -8.26
N ILE A 150 -69.82 19.69 -8.55
CA ILE A 150 -69.01 18.76 -7.75
C ILE A 150 -67.52 19.09 -7.87
N LYS A 151 -67.04 19.46 -9.07
CA LYS A 151 -65.64 19.86 -9.26
C LYS A 151 -65.25 21.12 -8.48
N ARG A 152 -66.18 22.09 -8.34
CA ARG A 152 -65.93 23.31 -7.56
C ARG A 152 -65.88 23.08 -6.05
N ALA A 153 -66.70 22.18 -5.52
CA ALA A 153 -66.73 21.87 -4.09
C ALA A 153 -65.47 21.11 -3.61
N LEU A 154 -64.87 20.31 -4.51
CA LEU A 154 -63.63 19.58 -4.22
C LEU A 154 -62.37 20.45 -4.32
N GLU A 155 -62.41 21.57 -5.05
CA GLU A 155 -61.27 22.49 -5.19
C GLU A 155 -61.18 23.49 -4.02
N GLU A 156 -62.31 23.86 -3.39
CA GLU A 156 -62.36 24.70 -2.18
C GLU A 156 -61.99 23.94 -0.88
N ALA A 157 -61.94 22.60 -0.91
CA ALA A 157 -61.63 21.78 0.26
C ALA A 157 -60.14 21.37 0.36
N ARG A 158 -59.27 21.96 -0.48
CA ARG A 158 -57.83 21.71 -0.49
C ARG A 158 -57.06 22.78 0.28
#